data_AF-A0A496ZUU8-F1
#
_entry.id   AF-A0A496ZUU8-F1
#
_cell.length_a   1.000
_cell.length_b   1.000
_cell.length_c   1.000
_cell.angle_alpha   90.00
_cell.angle_beta   90.00
_cell.angle_gamma   90.00
#
_symmetry.space_group_name_H-M   'P 1'
#
loop_
_entity.id
_entity.type
_entity.pdbx_description
1 polymer ?
#
loop_
_entity_poly.entity_id
_entity_poly.type
_entity_poly.pdbx_seq_one_letter_code
_entity_poly.pdbx_strand_id
1 'polypeptide(L)'
;MKLSETQIEEIADFLDCGLTCLYNKKSKELTTITEFDDYPDSDELNWDDIIEFERMNSNDSFELMVDFVEQIDNNFLKEKLINVLNRSKPFKNFKIQIDNLGEYRQKWFDFKNRKYVDYVKSQIETINENENSDLNIENEIDFDDLEDEVYFYDREDWVGLLELQKRRVEKDPTDLQLQEKYAIALNLNKKYDETLKLLEPLYRKNYKFSFGIGLIMEALLGLNKTEDDFNWIKKPIILKLDEETINLCVKFLKGKRKPRSISDIYVHFIVKSDFMYFDEESLAKYLSKFTNLFDLVEDPSDYWDMQVKLKKKK
;
A
#
# COMPACT_ATOMS: atom_id res chain seq x y z
N MET A 1 13.04 16.97 3.46
CA MET A 1 14.04 17.31 2.41
C MET A 1 13.74 18.60 1.57
N LYS A 2 14.68 19.02 0.68
CA LYS A 2 14.52 20.16 -0.26
C LYS A 2 15.21 19.91 -1.61
N LEU A 3 14.44 19.90 -2.70
CA LEU A 3 14.94 19.80 -4.08
C LEU A 3 15.03 21.18 -4.76
N SER A 4 15.86 21.28 -5.80
CA SER A 4 15.88 22.46 -6.68
C SER A 4 14.74 22.41 -7.70
N GLU A 5 14.34 23.56 -8.25
CA GLU A 5 13.24 23.63 -9.23
C GLU A 5 13.54 22.76 -10.46
N THR A 6 14.78 22.76 -10.93
CA THR A 6 15.22 21.93 -12.07
C THR A 6 15.09 20.44 -11.78
N GLN A 7 15.39 20.00 -10.55
CA GLN A 7 15.22 18.59 -10.18
C GLN A 7 13.75 18.21 -10.10
N ILE A 8 12.89 19.11 -9.63
CA ILE A 8 11.44 18.89 -9.60
C ILE A 8 10.89 18.75 -11.03
N GLU A 9 11.34 19.60 -11.95
CA GLU A 9 10.99 19.52 -13.37
C GLU A 9 11.49 18.22 -14.01
N GLU A 10 12.73 17.82 -13.75
CA GLU A 10 13.28 16.54 -14.26
C GLU A 10 12.48 15.33 -13.75
N ILE A 11 12.14 15.30 -12.45
CA ILE A 11 11.30 14.23 -11.88
C ILE A 11 9.93 14.24 -12.54
N ALA A 12 9.30 15.42 -12.69
CA ALA A 12 8.00 15.55 -13.33
C ALA A 12 7.99 14.97 -14.76
N ASP A 13 9.02 15.26 -15.56
CA ASP A 13 9.18 14.75 -16.92
C ASP A 13 9.33 13.21 -16.95
N PHE A 14 10.11 12.65 -16.03
CA PHE A 14 10.28 11.19 -15.93
C PHE A 14 8.99 10.49 -15.51
N LEU A 15 8.27 11.03 -14.53
CA LEU A 15 6.96 10.51 -14.12
C LEU A 15 5.93 10.61 -15.24
N ASP A 16 5.97 11.68 -16.05
CA ASP A 16 5.11 11.85 -17.22
C ASP A 16 5.35 10.77 -18.29
N CYS A 17 6.61 10.37 -18.45
CA CYS A 17 7.04 9.28 -19.31
C CYS A 17 6.70 7.89 -18.75
N GLY A 18 6.18 7.82 -17.53
CA GLY A 18 5.78 6.58 -16.85
C GLY A 18 6.91 5.85 -16.14
N LEU A 19 8.02 6.54 -15.86
CA LEU A 19 9.10 6.02 -15.04
C LEU A 19 8.78 6.26 -13.56
N THR A 20 9.36 5.43 -12.69
CA THR A 20 9.46 5.73 -11.26
C THR A 20 10.83 6.36 -11.00
N CYS A 21 10.86 7.37 -10.12
CA CYS A 21 12.07 8.12 -9.80
C CYS A 21 12.51 7.81 -8.37
N LEU A 22 13.73 7.32 -8.21
CA LEU A 22 14.38 7.09 -6.93
C LEU A 22 15.39 8.20 -6.68
N TYR A 23 15.19 8.96 -5.61
CA TYR A 23 16.08 10.05 -5.21
C TYR A 23 16.85 9.67 -3.96
N ASN A 24 18.18 9.67 -4.03
CA ASN A 24 19.03 9.42 -2.86
C ASN A 24 19.27 10.72 -2.09
N LYS A 25 18.79 10.80 -0.84
CA LYS A 25 18.92 11.98 0.04
C LYS A 25 20.37 12.37 0.32
N LYS A 26 21.28 11.40 0.39
CA LYS A 26 22.70 11.61 0.73
C LYS A 26 23.53 12.03 -0.48
N SER A 27 23.51 11.24 -1.56
CA SER A 27 24.29 11.54 -2.77
C SER A 27 23.64 12.64 -3.62
N LYS A 28 22.34 12.88 -3.42
CA LYS A 28 21.48 13.77 -4.23
C LYS A 28 21.33 13.31 -5.68
N GLU A 29 21.61 12.04 -5.94
CA GLU A 29 21.49 11.43 -7.26
C GLU A 29 20.05 10.97 -7.50
N LEU A 30 19.64 11.08 -8.76
CA LEU A 30 18.34 10.69 -9.26
C LEU A 30 18.51 9.48 -10.18
N THR A 31 17.85 8.38 -9.85
CA THR A 31 17.83 7.16 -10.66
C THR A 31 16.39 6.93 -11.14
N THR A 32 16.25 6.47 -12.38
CA THR A 32 14.92 6.14 -12.94
C THR A 32 14.83 4.65 -13.21
N ILE A 33 13.67 4.09 -12.96
CA ILE A 33 13.40 2.66 -13.17
C ILE A 33 12.13 2.51 -14.03
N THR A 34 12.13 1.50 -14.91
CA THR A 34 11.04 1.28 -15.86
C THR A 34 10.09 0.17 -15.42
N GLU A 35 10.62 -0.85 -14.74
CA GLU A 35 9.87 -1.99 -14.22
C GLU A 35 10.38 -2.40 -12.81
N PHE A 36 9.58 -3.17 -12.08
CA PHE A 36 9.93 -3.68 -10.74
C PHE A 36 11.24 -4.50 -10.74
N ASP A 37 11.58 -5.14 -11.86
CA ASP A 37 12.80 -5.92 -12.01
C ASP A 37 14.06 -5.04 -12.25
N ASP A 38 13.90 -3.72 -12.42
CA ASP A 38 15.01 -2.75 -12.52
C ASP A 38 15.39 -2.18 -11.15
N TYR A 39 14.74 -2.63 -10.06
CA TYR A 39 15.13 -2.22 -8.72
C TYR A 39 16.56 -2.69 -8.44
N PRO A 40 17.45 -1.78 -8.02
CA PRO A 40 18.77 -2.15 -7.54
C PRO A 40 18.68 -3.17 -6.38
N ASP A 41 19.58 -4.14 -6.36
CA ASP A 41 19.61 -5.22 -5.35
C ASP A 41 19.62 -4.63 -3.93
N SER A 42 18.81 -5.21 -3.04
CA SER A 42 18.57 -4.68 -1.69
C SER A 42 19.82 -4.53 -0.83
N ASP A 43 20.87 -5.29 -1.14
CA ASP A 43 22.09 -5.35 -0.34
C ASP A 43 23.06 -4.18 -0.61
N GLU A 44 22.83 -3.39 -1.68
CA GLU A 44 23.70 -2.26 -2.06
C GLU A 44 23.11 -0.88 -1.71
N LEU A 45 21.82 -0.79 -1.36
CA LEU A 45 21.16 0.48 -1.09
C LEU A 45 20.54 0.54 0.29
N ASN A 46 20.83 1.64 0.98
CA ASN A 46 20.11 2.00 2.19
C ASN A 46 18.76 2.62 1.82
N TRP A 47 17.69 1.82 1.87
CA TRP A 47 16.33 2.25 1.54
C TRP A 47 15.85 3.44 2.38
N ASP A 48 16.35 3.60 3.61
CA ASP A 48 16.03 4.74 4.48
C ASP A 48 16.49 6.09 3.88
N ASP A 49 17.50 6.06 3.02
CA ASP A 49 18.02 7.24 2.33
C ASP A 49 17.38 7.49 0.96
N ILE A 50 16.53 6.58 0.49
CA ILE A 50 15.90 6.66 -0.82
C ILE A 50 14.47 7.18 -0.68
N ILE A 51 14.15 8.17 -1.51
CA ILE A 51 12.79 8.66 -1.70
C ILE A 51 12.30 8.16 -3.05
N GLU A 52 11.19 7.42 -3.03
CA GLU A 52 10.50 7.01 -4.23
C GLU A 52 9.42 8.05 -4.59
N PHE A 53 9.50 8.56 -5.81
CA PHE A 53 8.46 9.37 -6.41
C PHE A 53 7.61 8.49 -7.32
N GLU A 54 6.34 8.37 -6.98
CA GLU A 54 5.40 7.59 -7.75
C GLU A 54 4.70 8.44 -8.80
N ARG A 55 4.42 7.86 -9.96
CA ARG A 55 3.58 8.49 -10.98
C ARG A 55 2.12 8.61 -10.50
N MET A 56 1.40 9.57 -11.08
CA MET A 56 -0.06 9.67 -10.91
C MET A 56 -0.74 8.33 -11.21
N ASN A 57 -1.67 7.93 -10.35
CA ASN A 57 -2.46 6.73 -10.61
C ASN A 57 -3.48 7.01 -11.73
N SER A 58 -4.23 5.98 -12.15
CA SER A 58 -5.19 6.15 -13.25
C SER A 58 -6.32 7.13 -12.92
N ASN A 59 -6.74 7.24 -11.66
CA ASN A 59 -7.77 8.21 -11.25
C ASN A 59 -7.22 9.63 -11.31
N ASP A 60 -6.06 9.91 -10.70
CA ASP A 60 -5.46 11.26 -10.73
C ASP A 60 -5.17 11.70 -12.18
N SER A 61 -4.68 10.78 -13.01
CA SER A 61 -4.46 11.02 -14.44
C SER A 61 -5.75 11.32 -15.21
N PHE A 62 -6.88 10.70 -14.80
CA PHE A 62 -8.18 10.96 -15.41
C PHE A 62 -8.72 12.32 -14.98
N GLU A 63 -8.60 12.67 -13.69
CA GLU A 63 -8.99 13.98 -13.17
C GLU A 63 -8.20 15.11 -13.84
N LEU A 64 -6.89 14.92 -14.06
CA LEU A 64 -6.07 15.87 -14.82
C LEU A 64 -6.63 16.12 -16.24
N MET A 65 -7.14 15.08 -16.92
CA MET A 65 -7.80 15.26 -18.22
C MET A 65 -9.11 16.05 -18.10
N VAL A 66 -9.88 15.82 -17.03
CA VAL A 66 -11.13 16.56 -16.77
C VAL A 66 -10.82 18.03 -16.51
N ASP A 67 -9.90 18.33 -15.60
CA ASP A 67 -9.47 19.69 -15.24
C ASP A 67 -9.05 20.49 -16.48
N PHE A 68 -8.27 19.87 -17.37
CA PHE A 68 -7.86 20.52 -18.61
C PHE A 68 -9.06 20.86 -19.49
N VAL A 69 -9.98 19.92 -19.66
CA VAL A 69 -11.18 20.12 -20.49
C VAL A 69 -12.06 21.22 -19.91
N GLU A 70 -12.11 21.35 -18.58
CA GLU A 70 -12.85 22.41 -17.92
C GLU A 70 -12.32 23.80 -18.22
N GLN A 71 -11.01 23.94 -18.45
CA GLN A 71 -10.32 25.20 -18.76
C GLN A 71 -10.37 25.60 -20.24
N ILE A 72 -10.98 24.79 -21.12
CA ILE A 72 -11.11 25.11 -22.55
C ILE A 72 -12.26 26.09 -22.76
N ASP A 73 -11.95 27.28 -23.32
CA ASP A 73 -12.94 28.31 -23.65
C ASP A 73 -13.89 27.90 -24.79
N ASN A 74 -13.43 27.07 -25.71
CA ASN A 74 -14.24 26.61 -26.84
C ASN A 74 -15.24 25.54 -26.40
N ASN A 75 -16.50 25.94 -26.17
CA ASN A 75 -17.57 25.06 -25.71
C ASN A 75 -17.80 23.82 -26.59
N PHE A 76 -17.71 23.95 -27.92
CA PHE A 76 -17.87 22.80 -28.82
C PHE A 76 -16.76 21.76 -28.62
N LEU A 77 -15.52 22.23 -28.48
CA LEU A 77 -14.38 21.37 -28.21
C LEU A 77 -14.47 20.74 -26.80
N LYS A 78 -14.86 21.53 -25.81
CA LYS A 78 -15.08 21.08 -24.43
C LYS A 78 -16.09 19.94 -24.38
N GLU A 79 -17.28 20.12 -24.94
CA GLU A 79 -18.31 19.07 -25.01
C GLU A 79 -17.81 17.81 -25.73
N LYS A 80 -17.06 17.99 -26.83
CA LYS A 80 -16.48 16.86 -27.58
C LYS A 80 -15.50 16.04 -26.71
N LEU A 81 -14.65 16.70 -25.93
CA LEU A 81 -13.68 16.04 -25.07
C LEU A 81 -14.34 15.41 -23.83
N ILE A 82 -15.34 16.06 -23.22
CA ILE A 82 -16.14 15.45 -22.14
C ILE A 82 -16.79 14.15 -22.62
N ASN A 83 -17.39 14.16 -23.81
CA ASN A 83 -17.98 12.95 -24.41
C ASN A 83 -16.96 11.84 -24.65
N VAL A 84 -15.70 12.19 -24.91
CA VAL A 84 -14.60 11.24 -25.10
C VAL A 84 -14.17 10.62 -23.78
N LEU A 85 -14.10 11.42 -22.72
CA LEU A 85 -13.77 10.96 -21.36
C LEU A 85 -14.86 10.06 -20.76
N ASN A 86 -16.14 10.28 -21.12
CA ASN A 86 -17.26 9.44 -20.67
C ASN A 86 -17.41 8.10 -21.44
N ARG A 87 -16.54 7.82 -22.42
CA ARG A 87 -16.57 6.58 -23.22
C ARG A 87 -15.52 5.58 -22.75
N SER A 88 -15.66 4.33 -23.20
CA SER A 88 -14.65 3.28 -22.96
C SER A 88 -13.28 3.70 -23.51
N LYS A 89 -12.21 3.43 -22.75
CA LYS A 89 -10.81 3.78 -23.08
C LYS A 89 -10.56 5.30 -23.16
N PRO A 90 -10.89 6.06 -22.10
CA PRO A 90 -10.85 7.52 -22.11
C PRO A 90 -9.46 8.06 -22.45
N PHE A 91 -8.39 7.55 -21.81
CA PHE A 91 -7.01 7.98 -22.06
C PHE A 91 -6.59 7.90 -23.52
N LYS A 92 -6.85 6.74 -24.16
CA LYS A 92 -6.50 6.52 -25.56
C LYS A 92 -7.26 7.47 -26.48
N ASN A 93 -8.57 7.58 -26.25
CA ASN A 93 -9.42 8.38 -27.12
C ASN A 93 -9.14 9.88 -26.95
N PHE A 94 -8.91 10.33 -25.72
CA PHE A 94 -8.54 11.71 -25.39
C PHE A 94 -7.24 12.10 -26.09
N LYS A 95 -6.19 11.25 -25.96
CA LYS A 95 -4.91 11.45 -26.65
C LYS A 95 -5.09 11.58 -28.17
N ILE A 96 -5.85 10.68 -28.79
CA ILE A 96 -6.13 10.73 -30.24
C ILE A 96 -6.84 12.05 -30.62
N GLN A 97 -7.77 12.54 -29.80
CA GLN A 97 -8.42 13.82 -30.10
C GLN A 97 -7.42 14.98 -29.98
N ILE A 98 -6.71 15.08 -28.85
CA ILE A 98 -5.77 16.17 -28.56
C ILE A 98 -4.63 16.25 -29.58
N ASP A 99 -4.06 15.10 -29.99
CA ASP A 99 -2.96 15.08 -30.97
C ASP A 99 -3.35 15.72 -32.31
N ASN A 100 -4.64 15.75 -32.64
CA ASN A 100 -5.18 16.33 -33.86
C ASN A 100 -5.73 17.77 -33.71
N LEU A 101 -5.63 18.38 -32.51
CA LEU A 101 -6.28 19.65 -32.18
C LEU A 101 -5.37 20.89 -32.25
N GLY A 102 -4.28 20.83 -33.01
CA GLY A 102 -3.43 22.00 -33.28
C GLY A 102 -2.90 22.65 -32.00
N GLU A 103 -3.21 23.93 -31.77
CA GLU A 103 -2.74 24.69 -30.60
C GLU A 103 -3.13 24.06 -29.25
N TYR A 104 -4.25 23.34 -29.18
CA TYR A 104 -4.70 22.70 -27.94
C TYR A 104 -3.81 21.53 -27.53
N ARG A 105 -3.04 20.95 -28.45
CA ARG A 105 -2.04 19.94 -28.13
C ARG A 105 -0.92 20.53 -27.28
N GLN A 106 -0.42 21.71 -27.65
CA GLN A 106 0.61 22.38 -26.86
C GLN A 106 0.05 22.85 -25.53
N LYS A 107 -1.15 23.45 -25.52
CA LYS A 107 -1.84 23.83 -24.27
C LYS A 107 -2.03 22.65 -23.32
N TRP A 108 -2.36 21.48 -23.85
CA TRP A 108 -2.45 20.25 -23.06
C TRP A 108 -1.10 19.84 -22.47
N PHE A 109 -0.01 19.86 -23.25
CA PHE A 109 1.32 19.52 -22.75
C PHE A 109 1.80 20.50 -21.69
N ASP A 110 1.62 21.80 -21.91
CA ASP A 110 2.01 22.84 -20.95
C ASP A 110 1.19 22.72 -19.64
N PHE A 111 -0.10 22.39 -19.76
CA PHE A 111 -0.97 22.13 -18.62
C PHE A 111 -0.55 20.87 -17.86
N LYS A 112 -0.36 19.77 -18.57
CA LYS A 112 0.03 18.47 -18.02
C LYS A 112 1.36 18.58 -17.29
N ASN A 113 2.37 19.18 -17.92
CA ASN A 113 3.68 19.38 -17.31
C ASN A 113 3.58 20.17 -15.99
N ARG A 114 2.85 21.29 -16.00
CA ARG A 114 2.62 22.10 -14.78
C ARG A 114 1.97 21.29 -13.67
N LYS A 115 0.97 20.48 -14.00
CA LYS A 115 0.30 19.61 -13.03
C LYS A 115 1.20 18.50 -12.49
N TYR A 116 2.10 17.96 -13.30
CA TYR A 116 3.12 17.01 -12.82
C TYR A 116 4.13 17.68 -11.89
N VAL A 117 4.57 18.91 -12.20
CA VAL A 117 5.42 19.71 -11.29
C VAL A 117 4.71 19.96 -9.95
N ASP A 118 3.44 20.38 -9.99
CA ASP A 118 2.64 20.59 -8.78
C ASP A 118 2.47 19.28 -7.99
N TYR A 119 2.29 18.16 -8.68
CA TYR A 119 2.16 16.83 -8.06
C TYR A 119 3.45 16.40 -7.37
N VAL A 120 4.62 16.57 -8.02
CA VAL A 120 5.91 16.31 -7.38
C VAL A 120 6.08 17.18 -6.15
N LYS A 121 5.75 18.48 -6.21
CA LYS A 121 5.77 19.37 -5.03
C LYS A 121 4.89 18.86 -3.89
N SER A 122 3.67 18.40 -4.20
CA SER A 122 2.77 17.84 -3.19
C SER A 122 3.31 16.56 -2.53
N GLN A 123 4.02 15.72 -3.29
CA GLN A 123 4.70 14.54 -2.72
C GLN A 123 5.84 14.98 -1.80
N ILE A 124 6.65 15.97 -2.20
CA ILE A 124 7.72 16.51 -1.35
C ILE A 124 7.16 17.08 -0.04
N GLU A 125 6.04 17.81 -0.11
CA GLU A 125 5.36 18.34 1.07
C GLU A 125 4.90 17.21 1.98
N THR A 126 4.23 16.19 1.43
CA THR A 126 3.78 15.00 2.19
C THR A 126 4.96 14.26 2.84
N ILE A 127 6.05 14.07 2.09
CA ILE A 127 7.28 13.42 2.60
C ILE A 127 7.90 14.27 3.71
N ASN A 128 7.94 15.59 3.56
CA ASN A 128 8.46 16.48 4.59
C ASN A 128 7.58 16.48 5.84
N GLU A 129 6.26 16.43 5.69
CA GLU A 129 5.32 16.32 6.80
C GLU A 129 5.49 14.99 7.53
N ASN A 130 5.62 13.89 6.79
CA ASN A 130 5.90 12.57 7.36
C ASN A 130 7.28 12.51 8.02
N GLU A 131 8.35 13.04 7.40
CA GLU A 131 9.68 13.13 8.04
C GLU A 131 9.61 13.98 9.34
N ASN A 132 8.77 15.01 9.40
CA ASN A 132 8.59 15.80 10.62
C ASN A 132 7.67 15.12 11.66
N SER A 133 6.73 14.27 11.24
CA SER A 133 5.98 13.41 12.17
C SER A 133 6.84 12.27 12.68
N ASP A 134 7.66 11.67 11.81
CA ASP A 134 8.60 10.61 12.13
C ASP A 134 9.75 11.14 12.98
N LEU A 135 10.21 12.38 12.79
CA LEU A 135 11.12 13.03 13.75
C LEU A 135 10.43 13.37 15.07
N ASN A 136 9.12 13.59 15.12
CA ASN A 136 8.40 13.68 16.39
C ASN A 136 8.20 12.30 17.04
N ILE A 137 8.11 11.23 16.25
CA ILE A 137 7.99 9.84 16.73
C ILE A 137 9.37 9.28 17.13
N GLU A 138 10.45 9.51 16.37
CA GLU A 138 11.83 9.09 16.66
C GLU A 138 12.43 9.86 17.85
N ASN A 139 12.01 11.10 18.08
CA ASN A 139 12.36 11.82 19.32
C ASN A 139 11.52 11.37 20.54
N GLU A 140 10.53 10.49 20.34
CA GLU A 140 9.66 9.95 21.40
C GLU A 140 9.82 8.44 21.61
N ILE A 141 10.34 7.69 20.63
CA ILE A 141 10.82 6.32 20.79
C ILE A 141 12.19 6.40 21.48
N ASP A 142 12.18 6.24 22.80
CA ASP A 142 13.38 5.94 23.56
C ASP A 142 14.01 4.67 22.96
N PHE A 143 15.22 4.74 22.42
CA PHE A 143 15.87 3.56 21.80
C PHE A 143 16.02 2.41 22.81
N ASP A 144 16.08 2.74 24.11
CA ASP A 144 16.03 1.78 25.22
C ASP A 144 14.70 0.98 25.22
N ASP A 145 13.59 1.58 24.79
CA ASP A 145 12.27 0.94 24.78
C ASP A 145 12.13 -0.16 23.70
N LEU A 146 12.85 -0.05 22.57
CA LEU A 146 12.86 -1.07 21.52
C LEU A 146 13.75 -2.25 21.91
N GLU A 147 14.90 -1.99 22.53
CA GLU A 147 15.81 -3.03 23.03
C GLU A 147 15.13 -3.88 24.12
N ASP A 148 14.35 -3.24 24.99
CA ASP A 148 13.54 -3.93 26.00
C ASP A 148 12.48 -4.85 25.40
N GLU A 149 11.79 -4.46 24.32
CA GLU A 149 10.81 -5.33 23.66
C GLU A 149 11.48 -6.55 23.02
N VAL A 150 12.56 -6.34 22.26
CA VAL A 150 13.32 -7.40 21.59
C VAL A 150 13.80 -8.44 22.61
N TYR A 151 14.25 -8.00 23.78
CA TYR A 151 14.66 -8.89 24.88
C TYR A 151 13.56 -9.90 25.26
N PHE A 152 12.30 -9.46 25.33
CA PHE A 152 11.19 -10.35 25.69
C PHE A 152 10.80 -11.27 24.52
N TYR A 153 10.82 -10.79 23.28
CA TYR A 153 10.55 -11.62 22.10
C TYR A 153 11.57 -12.75 21.93
N ASP A 154 12.87 -12.45 22.04
CA ASP A 154 13.95 -13.44 21.90
C ASP A 154 13.86 -14.58 22.94
N ARG A 155 13.26 -14.29 24.09
CA ARG A 155 13.08 -15.24 25.19
C ARG A 155 11.69 -15.84 25.26
N GLU A 156 10.79 -15.42 24.37
CA GLU A 156 9.35 -15.73 24.42
C GLU A 156 8.72 -15.43 25.80
N ASP A 157 9.24 -14.41 26.51
CA ASP A 157 8.73 -14.01 27.82
C ASP A 157 7.55 -13.04 27.66
N TRP A 158 6.42 -13.61 27.26
CA TRP A 158 5.18 -12.86 27.04
C TRP A 158 4.64 -12.22 28.31
N VAL A 159 4.88 -12.83 29.48
CA VAL A 159 4.43 -12.28 30.76
C VAL A 159 5.21 -11.02 31.09
N GLY A 160 6.53 -11.03 30.90
CA GLY A 160 7.39 -9.85 31.03
C GLY A 160 7.02 -8.74 30.06
N LEU A 161 6.81 -9.09 28.78
CA LEU A 161 6.33 -8.16 27.76
C LEU A 161 5.01 -7.49 28.15
N LEU A 162 4.06 -8.27 28.68
CA LEU A 162 2.76 -7.73 29.11
C LEU A 162 2.90 -6.73 30.26
N GLU A 163 3.74 -7.02 31.25
CA GLU A 163 3.97 -6.10 32.36
C GLU A 163 4.69 -4.82 31.91
N LEU A 164 5.63 -4.94 30.96
CA LEU A 164 6.27 -3.78 30.32
C LEU A 164 5.21 -2.89 29.65
N GLN A 165 4.42 -3.45 28.72
CA GLN A 165 3.47 -2.67 27.95
C GLN A 165 2.35 -2.09 28.82
N LYS A 166 1.92 -2.81 29.86
CA LYS A 166 0.97 -2.30 30.85
C LYS A 166 1.50 -1.03 31.53
N ARG A 167 2.75 -1.05 32.01
CA ARG A 167 3.37 0.13 32.67
C ARG A 167 3.50 1.31 31.70
N ARG A 168 3.72 1.07 30.41
CA ARG A 168 3.79 2.13 29.40
C ARG A 168 2.42 2.78 29.16
N VAL A 169 1.38 1.97 28.97
CA VAL A 169 0.01 2.47 28.82
C VAL A 169 -0.49 3.19 30.09
N GLU A 170 -0.03 2.80 31.28
CA GLU A 170 -0.34 3.52 32.53
C GLU A 170 0.28 4.92 32.58
N LYS A 171 1.42 5.15 31.90
CA LYS A 171 2.06 6.47 31.80
C LYS A 171 1.36 7.37 30.78
N ASP A 172 1.02 6.83 29.61
CA ASP A 172 0.21 7.52 28.60
C ASP A 172 -0.91 6.62 28.05
N PRO A 173 -2.12 6.70 28.65
CA PRO A 173 -3.24 5.90 28.20
C PRO A 173 -3.91 6.45 26.93
N THR A 174 -3.50 7.62 26.44
CA THR A 174 -4.10 8.22 25.24
C THR A 174 -3.36 7.89 23.95
N ASP A 175 -2.10 7.47 24.07
CA ASP A 175 -1.28 7.00 22.95
C ASP A 175 -1.86 5.70 22.35
N LEU A 176 -2.28 5.78 21.09
CA LEU A 176 -2.87 4.64 20.38
C LEU A 176 -1.86 3.54 20.05
N GLN A 177 -0.59 3.88 19.83
CA GLN A 177 0.46 2.91 19.55
C GLN A 177 0.79 2.10 20.81
N LEU A 178 0.89 2.75 21.97
CA LEU A 178 1.07 2.03 23.25
C LEU A 178 -0.12 1.12 23.55
N GLN A 179 -1.35 1.57 23.27
CA GLN A 179 -2.54 0.75 23.42
C GLN A 179 -2.53 -0.48 22.49
N GLU A 180 -2.05 -0.31 21.26
CA GLU A 180 -1.89 -1.41 20.30
C GLU A 180 -0.84 -2.42 20.75
N LYS A 181 0.34 -1.97 21.18
CA LYS A 181 1.39 -2.82 21.75
C LYS A 181 0.92 -3.59 22.99
N TYR A 182 0.15 -2.95 23.85
CA TYR A 182 -0.45 -3.61 25.00
C TYR A 182 -1.48 -4.67 24.59
N ALA A 183 -2.30 -4.40 23.58
CA ALA A 183 -3.23 -5.37 23.01
C ALA A 183 -2.52 -6.59 22.39
N ILE A 184 -1.39 -6.38 21.69
CA ILE A 184 -0.52 -7.47 21.20
C ILE A 184 -0.06 -8.35 22.37
N ALA A 185 0.48 -7.73 23.43
CA ALA A 185 0.95 -8.46 24.59
C ALA A 185 -0.18 -9.23 25.30
N LEU A 186 -1.40 -8.68 25.36
CA LEU A 186 -2.58 -9.39 25.88
C LEU A 186 -2.90 -10.63 25.06
N ASN A 187 -2.90 -10.54 23.73
CA ASN A 187 -3.15 -11.68 22.84
C ASN A 187 -2.08 -12.78 22.97
N LEU A 188 -0.80 -12.42 23.02
CA LEU A 188 0.30 -13.36 23.25
C LEU A 188 0.15 -14.11 24.59
N ASN A 189 -0.43 -13.46 25.60
CA ASN A 189 -0.77 -14.08 26.89
C ASN A 189 -2.15 -14.76 26.92
N LYS A 190 -2.81 -14.91 25.78
CA LYS A 190 -4.14 -15.53 25.63
C LYS A 190 -5.24 -14.82 26.43
N LYS A 191 -5.06 -13.52 26.73
CA LYS A 191 -6.00 -12.69 27.48
C LYS A 191 -7.02 -12.02 26.56
N TYR A 192 -7.66 -12.82 25.70
CA TYR A 192 -8.48 -12.32 24.60
C TYR A 192 -9.68 -11.47 25.05
N ASP A 193 -10.33 -11.83 26.17
CA ASP A 193 -11.43 -11.02 26.73
C ASP A 193 -10.95 -9.63 27.20
N GLU A 194 -9.71 -9.53 27.70
CA GLU A 194 -9.11 -8.25 28.08
C GLU A 194 -8.79 -7.43 26.82
N THR A 195 -8.25 -8.07 25.77
CA THR A 195 -8.00 -7.44 24.47
C THR A 195 -9.28 -6.84 23.89
N LEU A 196 -10.38 -7.60 23.85
CA LEU A 196 -11.65 -7.11 23.30
C LEU A 196 -12.21 -5.92 24.09
N LYS A 197 -12.13 -5.97 25.43
CA LYS A 197 -12.56 -4.85 26.30
C LYS A 197 -11.74 -3.59 26.06
N LEU A 198 -10.43 -3.75 25.80
CA LEU A 198 -9.52 -2.67 25.50
C LEU A 198 -9.81 -2.04 24.13
N LEU A 199 -9.88 -2.89 23.10
CA LEU A 199 -9.93 -2.44 21.71
C LEU A 199 -11.33 -2.00 21.27
N GLU A 200 -12.43 -2.51 21.83
CA GLU A 200 -13.78 -2.11 21.42
C GLU A 200 -14.00 -0.57 21.44
N PRO A 201 -13.76 0.16 22.54
CA PRO A 201 -13.94 1.61 22.55
C PRO A 201 -12.95 2.35 21.64
N LEU A 202 -11.72 1.84 21.47
CA LEU A 202 -10.69 2.44 20.62
C LEU A 202 -11.04 2.28 19.13
N TYR A 203 -11.44 1.08 18.72
CA TYR A 203 -11.96 0.81 17.38
C TYR A 203 -13.15 1.72 17.08
N ARG A 204 -14.12 1.86 18.00
CA ARG A 204 -15.28 2.73 17.76
C ARG A 204 -14.91 4.18 17.47
N LYS A 205 -13.84 4.70 18.09
CA LYS A 205 -13.32 6.05 17.84
C LYS A 205 -12.51 6.13 16.55
N ASN A 206 -11.82 5.06 16.16
CA ASN A 206 -10.81 5.05 15.09
C ASN A 206 -11.15 4.15 13.89
N TYR A 207 -12.40 3.70 13.74
CA TYR A 207 -12.83 2.69 12.75
C TYR A 207 -12.53 3.03 11.29
N LYS A 208 -12.22 4.30 10.96
CA LYS A 208 -11.87 4.74 9.62
C LYS A 208 -10.45 4.36 9.20
N PHE A 209 -9.57 4.08 10.15
CA PHE A 209 -8.15 3.78 9.93
C PHE A 209 -7.83 2.28 10.05
N SER A 210 -8.85 1.42 10.04
CA SER A 210 -8.70 -0.04 10.26
C SER A 210 -7.96 -0.42 11.57
N PHE A 211 -7.89 0.51 12.53
CA PHE A 211 -7.16 0.34 13.79
C PHE A 211 -7.66 -0.87 14.58
N GLY A 212 -6.73 -1.75 14.96
CA GLY A 212 -6.97 -2.89 15.83
C GLY A 212 -7.84 -4.01 15.25
N ILE A 213 -8.23 -3.96 13.96
CA ILE A 213 -9.08 -5.01 13.37
C ILE A 213 -8.40 -6.38 13.47
N GLY A 214 -7.12 -6.48 13.10
CA GLY A 214 -6.36 -7.74 13.17
C GLY A 214 -6.28 -8.31 14.58
N LEU A 215 -6.04 -7.46 15.58
CA LEU A 215 -5.94 -7.87 16.99
C LEU A 215 -7.30 -8.29 17.59
N ILE A 216 -8.38 -7.61 17.19
CA ILE A 216 -9.74 -8.01 17.54
C ILE A 216 -10.05 -9.38 16.91
N MET A 217 -9.70 -9.58 15.63
CA MET A 217 -9.90 -10.85 14.94
C MET A 217 -9.13 -11.99 15.61
N GLU A 218 -7.86 -11.77 15.94
CA GLU A 218 -7.04 -12.74 16.69
C GLU A 218 -7.67 -13.10 18.04
N ALA A 219 -8.14 -12.10 18.80
CA ALA A 219 -8.80 -12.32 20.08
C ALA A 219 -10.12 -13.11 19.93
N LEU A 220 -10.93 -12.80 18.91
CA LEU A 220 -12.15 -13.56 18.61
C LEU A 220 -11.81 -15.02 18.30
N LEU A 221 -10.82 -15.28 17.45
CA LEU A 221 -10.39 -16.64 17.12
C LEU A 221 -9.88 -17.40 18.35
N GLY A 222 -9.11 -16.73 19.20
CA GLY A 222 -8.65 -17.27 20.48
C GLY A 222 -9.79 -17.67 21.43
N LEU A 223 -10.97 -17.06 21.28
CA LEU A 223 -12.19 -17.39 22.02
C LEU A 223 -13.12 -18.37 21.28
N ASN A 224 -12.69 -18.95 20.15
CA ASN A 224 -13.53 -19.75 19.24
C ASN A 224 -14.76 -18.98 18.71
N LYS A 225 -14.58 -17.68 18.47
CA LYS A 225 -15.57 -16.79 17.87
C LYS A 225 -15.15 -16.42 16.45
N THR A 226 -16.07 -15.78 15.74
CA THR A 226 -15.93 -15.33 14.36
C THR A 226 -16.07 -13.81 14.27
N GLU A 227 -15.81 -13.26 13.09
CA GLU A 227 -16.04 -11.84 12.80
C GLU A 227 -17.47 -11.39 13.12
N ASP A 228 -18.46 -12.29 13.06
CA ASP A 228 -19.86 -11.96 13.30
C ASP A 228 -20.19 -11.79 14.80
N ASP A 229 -19.27 -12.19 15.69
CA ASP A 229 -19.42 -12.07 17.14
C ASP A 229 -18.95 -10.70 17.71
N PHE A 230 -18.57 -9.76 16.83
CA PHE A 230 -18.16 -8.40 17.20
C PHE A 230 -19.05 -7.34 16.54
N ASN A 231 -19.38 -6.29 17.29
CA ASN A 231 -20.27 -5.21 16.86
C ASN A 231 -19.53 -4.14 16.03
N TRP A 232 -19.10 -4.51 14.82
CA TRP A 232 -18.39 -3.63 13.89
C TRP A 232 -19.22 -2.40 13.49
N ILE A 233 -18.57 -1.23 13.38
CA ILE A 233 -19.18 -0.03 12.78
C ILE A 233 -19.15 -0.15 11.25
N LYS A 234 -18.02 -0.60 10.73
CA LYS A 234 -17.81 -0.94 9.32
C LYS A 234 -17.36 -2.39 9.26
N LYS A 235 -18.09 -3.23 8.52
CA LYS A 235 -17.75 -4.64 8.38
C LYS A 235 -16.33 -4.75 7.78
N PRO A 236 -15.41 -5.48 8.44
CA PRO A 236 -14.06 -5.65 7.92
C PRO A 236 -14.07 -6.45 6.63
N ILE A 237 -13.12 -6.16 5.74
CA ILE A 237 -12.86 -6.93 4.53
C ILE A 237 -11.99 -8.12 4.93
N ILE A 238 -12.58 -9.31 4.90
CA ILE A 238 -11.93 -10.53 5.36
C ILE A 238 -11.77 -11.47 4.19
N LEU A 239 -10.56 -11.97 3.97
CA LEU A 239 -10.31 -12.99 2.95
C LEU A 239 -10.23 -14.39 3.56
N LYS A 240 -10.87 -15.34 2.89
CA LYS A 240 -10.87 -16.78 3.18
C LYS A 240 -10.42 -17.55 1.94
N LEU A 241 -9.96 -18.79 2.10
CA LEU A 241 -9.59 -19.63 0.96
C LEU A 241 -10.83 -20.20 0.26
N ASP A 242 -11.44 -19.38 -0.59
CA ASP A 242 -12.68 -19.66 -1.32
C ASP A 242 -12.60 -19.20 -2.79
N GLU A 243 -13.73 -19.10 -3.48
CA GLU A 243 -13.81 -18.67 -4.89
C GLU A 243 -13.44 -17.18 -5.07
N GLU A 244 -13.71 -16.33 -4.08
CA GLU A 244 -13.37 -14.91 -4.14
C GLU A 244 -11.86 -14.73 -4.17
N THR A 245 -11.14 -15.45 -3.32
CA THR A 245 -9.66 -15.45 -3.31
C THR A 245 -9.08 -15.93 -4.65
N ILE A 246 -9.67 -16.96 -5.28
CA ILE A 246 -9.24 -17.40 -6.62
C ILE A 246 -9.46 -16.29 -7.67
N ASN A 247 -10.61 -15.63 -7.62
CA ASN A 247 -10.92 -14.53 -8.54
C ASN A 247 -9.96 -13.35 -8.37
N LEU A 248 -9.56 -13.04 -7.14
CA LEU A 248 -8.55 -12.02 -6.85
C LEU A 248 -7.17 -12.41 -7.39
N CYS A 249 -6.72 -13.66 -7.19
CA CYS A 249 -5.49 -14.18 -7.79
C CYS A 249 -5.51 -14.04 -9.33
N VAL A 250 -6.61 -14.47 -9.97
CA VAL A 250 -6.78 -14.35 -11.42
C VAL A 250 -6.72 -12.89 -11.86
N LYS A 251 -7.40 -11.98 -11.14
CA LYS A 251 -7.39 -10.55 -11.45
C LYS A 251 -5.99 -9.96 -11.34
N PHE A 252 -5.24 -10.32 -10.30
CA PHE A 252 -3.87 -9.85 -10.06
C PHE A 252 -2.89 -10.34 -11.14
N LEU A 253 -2.96 -11.62 -11.49
CA LEU A 253 -2.08 -12.25 -12.47
C LEU A 253 -2.44 -11.92 -13.93
N LYS A 254 -3.65 -11.41 -14.18
CA LYS A 254 -4.12 -11.12 -15.55
C LYS A 254 -3.25 -10.05 -16.21
N GLY A 255 -2.68 -10.41 -17.36
CA GLY A 255 -1.82 -9.51 -18.15
C GLY A 255 -0.36 -9.49 -17.68
N LYS A 256 0.02 -10.20 -16.61
CA LYS A 256 1.41 -10.35 -16.19
C LYS A 256 2.15 -11.29 -17.17
N ARG A 257 3.27 -10.82 -17.72
CA ARG A 257 4.09 -11.60 -18.68
C ARG A 257 4.89 -12.69 -17.98
N LYS A 258 5.53 -12.36 -16.86
CA LYS A 258 6.29 -13.27 -15.99
C LYS A 258 5.36 -13.85 -14.90
N PRO A 259 5.69 -15.03 -14.34
CA PRO A 259 5.09 -15.49 -13.08
C PRO A 259 5.26 -14.48 -11.94
N ARG A 260 4.52 -14.68 -10.86
CA ARG A 260 4.62 -13.91 -9.61
C ARG A 260 4.76 -14.86 -8.44
N SER A 261 5.53 -14.47 -7.43
CA SER A 261 5.67 -15.29 -6.22
C SER A 261 4.35 -15.37 -5.45
N ILE A 262 4.23 -16.33 -4.54
CA ILE A 262 3.12 -16.36 -3.58
C ILE A 262 3.15 -15.10 -2.72
N SER A 263 4.33 -14.62 -2.34
CA SER A 263 4.50 -13.39 -1.57
C SER A 263 3.99 -12.15 -2.28
N ASP A 264 4.21 -12.00 -3.58
CA ASP A 264 3.65 -10.90 -4.37
C ASP A 264 2.11 -10.86 -4.30
N ILE A 265 1.49 -12.05 -4.37
CA ILE A 265 0.04 -12.19 -4.30
C ILE A 265 -0.45 -11.91 -2.89
N TYR A 266 0.26 -12.41 -1.87
CA TYR A 266 -0.11 -12.26 -0.48
C TYR A 266 0.00 -10.81 0.00
N VAL A 267 1.08 -10.11 -0.33
CA VAL A 267 1.23 -8.66 -0.08
C VAL A 267 0.11 -7.87 -0.77
N HIS A 268 -0.25 -8.24 -2.00
CA HIS A 268 -1.40 -7.64 -2.67
C HIS A 268 -2.71 -7.83 -1.89
N PHE A 269 -2.89 -8.96 -1.20
CA PHE A 269 -4.07 -9.23 -0.38
C PHE A 269 -4.05 -8.48 0.95
N ILE A 270 -2.88 -8.32 1.58
CA ILE A 270 -2.72 -7.47 2.77
C ILE A 270 -3.24 -6.05 2.49
N VAL A 271 -2.88 -5.47 1.34
CA VAL A 271 -3.34 -4.11 0.96
C VAL A 271 -4.84 -4.04 0.63
N LYS A 272 -5.48 -5.19 0.35
CA LYS A 272 -6.88 -5.27 -0.10
C LYS A 272 -7.84 -5.76 0.97
N SER A 273 -7.35 -6.20 2.12
CA SER A 273 -8.16 -6.78 3.20
C SER A 273 -7.76 -6.24 4.56
N ASP A 274 -8.69 -6.23 5.50
CA ASP A 274 -8.43 -5.88 6.89
C ASP A 274 -7.94 -7.11 7.69
N PHE A 275 -8.20 -8.33 7.21
CA PHE A 275 -7.74 -9.58 7.83
C PHE A 275 -7.76 -10.76 6.83
N MET A 276 -6.89 -11.74 7.03
CA MET A 276 -6.84 -12.99 6.25
C MET A 276 -6.86 -14.22 7.17
N TYR A 277 -7.67 -15.22 6.81
CA TYR A 277 -7.79 -16.49 7.52
C TYR A 277 -6.70 -17.53 7.17
N PHE A 278 -5.71 -17.12 6.39
CA PHE A 278 -4.70 -18.00 5.83
C PHE A 278 -3.38 -17.26 5.73
N ASP A 279 -2.29 -18.01 5.85
CA ASP A 279 -0.93 -17.56 5.58
C ASP A 279 -0.53 -17.87 4.11
N GLU A 280 0.68 -17.48 3.75
CA GLU A 280 1.27 -17.73 2.43
C GLU A 280 1.35 -19.23 2.10
N GLU A 281 1.70 -20.06 3.08
CA GLU A 281 1.78 -21.51 2.90
C GLU A 281 0.42 -22.11 2.53
N SER A 282 -0.62 -21.70 3.25
CA SER A 282 -1.99 -22.12 3.04
C SER A 282 -2.51 -21.63 1.69
N LEU A 283 -2.17 -20.40 1.30
CA LEU A 283 -2.47 -19.87 -0.04
C LEU A 283 -1.81 -20.72 -1.13
N ALA A 284 -0.51 -21.01 -1.01
CA ALA A 284 0.23 -21.83 -1.96
C ALA A 284 -0.41 -23.23 -2.11
N LYS A 285 -0.68 -23.90 -0.98
CA LYS A 285 -1.38 -25.21 -0.95
C LYS A 285 -2.80 -25.15 -1.50
N TYR A 286 -3.47 -24.01 -1.39
CA TYR A 286 -4.80 -23.84 -1.94
C TYR A 286 -4.75 -23.68 -3.46
N LEU A 287 -3.86 -22.83 -3.98
CA LEU A 287 -3.70 -22.62 -5.43
C LEU A 287 -3.24 -23.87 -6.16
N SER A 288 -2.47 -24.75 -5.53
CA SER A 288 -2.05 -26.04 -6.12
C SER A 288 -3.18 -26.99 -6.43
N LYS A 289 -4.37 -26.79 -5.84
CA LYS A 289 -5.58 -27.55 -6.17
C LYS A 289 -6.21 -27.11 -7.50
N PHE A 290 -5.86 -25.93 -8.00
CA PHE A 290 -6.42 -25.31 -9.21
C PHE A 290 -5.45 -25.39 -10.39
N THR A 291 -4.88 -26.57 -10.62
CA THR A 291 -3.93 -26.81 -11.72
C THR A 291 -4.52 -26.58 -13.11
N ASN A 292 -5.85 -26.50 -13.25
CA ASN A 292 -6.51 -26.11 -14.49
C ASN A 292 -6.43 -24.59 -14.78
N LEU A 293 -6.24 -23.76 -13.75
CA LEU A 293 -6.20 -22.30 -13.83
C LEU A 293 -4.77 -21.74 -13.68
N PHE A 294 -3.95 -22.35 -12.83
CA PHE A 294 -2.61 -21.88 -12.55
C PHE A 294 -1.54 -22.86 -13.03
N ASP A 295 -0.47 -22.32 -13.60
CA ASP A 295 0.82 -22.97 -13.76
C ASP A 295 1.65 -22.61 -12.53
N LEU A 296 2.06 -23.62 -11.77
CA LEU A 296 2.93 -23.49 -10.62
C LEU A 296 4.31 -24.00 -11.02
N VAL A 297 5.33 -23.17 -10.89
CA VAL A 297 6.72 -23.59 -11.13
C VAL A 297 7.31 -23.93 -9.77
N GLU A 298 7.64 -25.21 -9.59
CA GLU A 298 8.31 -25.70 -8.39
C GLU A 298 9.78 -25.27 -8.44
N ASP A 299 10.15 -24.26 -7.64
CA ASP A 299 11.51 -24.14 -7.12
C ASP A 299 11.43 -24.45 -5.61
N PRO A 300 11.79 -25.67 -5.17
CA PRO A 300 11.31 -26.20 -3.89
C PRO A 300 12.36 -26.09 -2.78
N SER A 301 12.63 -24.88 -2.31
CA SER A 301 13.16 -24.70 -0.95
C SER A 301 12.08 -24.17 0.00
N ASP A 302 11.27 -23.20 -0.44
CA ASP A 302 10.23 -22.59 0.39
C ASP A 302 8.99 -22.13 -0.42
N TYR A 303 7.83 -22.07 0.24
CA TYR A 303 6.55 -21.73 -0.39
C TYR A 303 6.40 -20.26 -0.78
N TRP A 304 7.19 -19.36 -0.16
CA TRP A 304 7.20 -17.92 -0.43
C TRP A 304 7.62 -17.64 -1.89
N ASP A 305 8.65 -18.35 -2.37
CA ASP A 305 9.22 -18.19 -3.71
C ASP A 305 8.45 -18.94 -4.81
N MET A 306 7.43 -19.71 -4.43
CA MET A 306 6.65 -20.51 -5.37
C MET A 306 6.02 -19.60 -6.43
N GLN A 307 6.40 -19.82 -7.69
CA GLN A 307 5.99 -18.96 -8.79
C GLN A 307 4.65 -19.41 -9.38
N VAL A 308 3.70 -18.48 -9.41
CA VAL A 308 2.34 -18.67 -9.91
C VAL A 308 2.15 -17.90 -11.22
N LYS A 309 1.56 -18.56 -12.21
CA LYS A 309 1.14 -17.94 -13.47
C LYS A 309 -0.24 -18.40 -13.90
N LEU A 310 -1.00 -17.53 -14.57
CA LEU A 310 -2.25 -17.96 -15.21
C LEU A 310 -1.98 -18.82 -16.43
N LYS A 311 -2.69 -19.96 -16.50
CA LYS A 311 -2.74 -20.77 -17.71
C LYS A 311 -3.39 -20.00 -18.85
N LYS A 312 -2.76 -20.04 -20.02
CA LYS A 312 -3.37 -19.55 -21.26
C LYS A 312 -4.53 -20.48 -21.61
N LYS A 313 -5.74 -19.93 -21.81
CA LYS A 313 -6.81 -20.68 -22.47
C LYS A 313 -6.30 -21.09 -23.86
N LYS A 314 -6.26 -22.40 -24.13
CA LYS A 314 -5.92 -22.95 -25.44
C LYS A 314 -6.98 -22.59 -26.47
#